data_AF-A0A0B6XXD1-F1
#
_entry.id   AF-A0A0B6XXD1-F1
#
_cell.length_a   1.000
_cell.length_b   1.000
_cell.length_c   1.000
_cell.angle_alpha   90.00
_cell.angle_beta   90.00
_cell.angle_gamma   90.00
#
_symmetry.space_group_name_H-M   'P 1'
#
loop_
_entity.id
_entity.type
_entity.pdbx_description
1 polymer ?
#
loop_
_entity_poly.entity_id
_entity_poly.type
_entity_poly.pdbx_seq_one_letter_code
_entity_poly.pdbx_strand_id
1 'polypeptide(L)' 'LFIAPDVIFQDCSKDLLLPSSHLDIGPCLGKGNFGEVYEGWTHKKDNCPSEHVAVKILFKYVHAKMEIK' A
#
# COMPACT_ATOMS: atom_id res chain seq x y z
N LEU A 1 17.93 -14.18 6.61
CA LEU A 1 17.35 -12.90 6.19
C LEU A 1 16.79 -13.11 4.79
N PHE A 2 15.48 -13.35 4.67
CA PHE A 2 14.85 -13.60 3.37
C PHE A 2 14.44 -12.25 2.78
N ILE A 3 15.28 -11.71 1.88
CA ILE A 3 14.88 -10.60 1.00
C ILE A 3 14.42 -11.29 -0.27
N ALA A 4 13.10 -11.39 -0.49
CA ALA A 4 12.61 -11.83 -1.79
C ALA A 4 12.97 -10.74 -2.82
N PRO A 5 13.58 -11.10 -3.98
CA PRO A 5 13.96 -10.14 -5.02
C PRO A 5 12.79 -9.27 -5.47
N ASP A 6 11.58 -9.84 -5.45
CA ASP A 6 10.30 -9.26 -5.84
C ASP A 6 9.74 -8.24 -4.81
N VAL A 7 10.41 -8.03 -3.68
CA VAL A 7 9.98 -7.12 -2.60
C VAL A 7 10.20 -5.65 -2.98
N ILE A 8 11.07 -5.38 -3.94
CA ILE A 8 11.24 -4.05 -4.50
C ILE A 8 10.75 -4.10 -5.94
N PHE A 9 9.72 -3.32 -6.24
CA PHE A 9 9.13 -3.16 -7.57
C PHE A 9 10.07 -2.48 -8.58
N GLN A 10 11.34 -2.92 -8.67
CA GLN A 10 12.36 -2.38 -9.57
C GLN A 10 12.06 -2.70 -11.04
N ASP A 11 11.33 -3.79 -11.29
CA ASP A 11 10.90 -4.23 -12.62
C ASP A 11 9.53 -3.67 -13.03
N CYS A 12 8.87 -2.90 -12.15
CA CYS A 12 7.61 -2.25 -12.50
C CYS A 12 7.85 -1.01 -13.37
N SER A 13 6.99 -0.80 -14.36
CA SER A 13 6.98 0.45 -15.12
C SER A 13 6.96 1.64 -14.17
N LYS A 14 7.76 2.67 -14.44
CA LYS A 14 7.81 3.90 -13.63
C LYS A 14 6.43 4.56 -13.49
N ASP A 15 5.53 4.31 -14.45
CA ASP A 15 4.15 4.81 -14.45
C ASP A 15 3.26 4.14 -13.38
N LEU A 16 3.67 2.98 -12.85
CA LEU A 16 2.96 2.24 -11.81
C LEU A 16 3.50 2.53 -10.40
N LEU A 17 4.63 3.23 -10.29
CA LEU A 17 5.24 3.58 -9.02
C LEU A 17 4.71 4.93 -8.56
N LEU A 18 3.89 4.91 -7.50
CA LEU A 18 3.41 6.13 -6.87
C LEU A 18 4.35 6.54 -5.73
N PRO A 19 4.94 7.74 -5.74
CA PRO A 19 5.66 8.27 -4.59
C PRO A 19 4.71 8.35 -3.38
N SER A 20 5.17 7.94 -2.20
CA SER A 20 4.32 7.92 -1.00
C SER A 20 3.81 9.32 -0.62
N SER A 21 4.52 10.38 -0.99
CA SER A 21 4.11 11.78 -0.79
C SER A 21 2.93 12.22 -1.66
N HIS A 22 2.49 11.38 -2.60
CA HIS A 22 1.43 11.66 -3.56
C HIS A 22 0.15 10.90 -3.25
N LEU A 23 0.03 10.31 -2.05
CA LEU A 23 -1.13 9.54 -1.63
C LEU A 23 -1.55 9.94 -0.22
N ASP A 24 -2.76 10.47 -0.11
CA ASP A 24 -3.44 10.58 1.19
C ASP A 24 -4.30 9.35 1.41
N ILE A 25 -4.20 8.74 2.60
CA ILE A 25 -4.98 7.57 2.99
C ILE A 25 -6.06 8.00 3.97
N GLY A 26 -7.31 7.72 3.60
CA GLY A 26 -8.50 8.04 4.38
C GLY A 26 -9.03 6.84 5.21
N PRO A 27 -10.33 6.82 5.50
CA PRO A 27 -10.98 5.76 6.29
C PRO A 27 -10.85 4.35 5.67
N CYS A 28 -10.94 3.33 6.52
CA CYS A 28 -11.01 1.93 6.06
C CYS A 28 -12.38 1.65 5.44
N LEU A 29 -12.38 1.15 4.21
CA LEU A 29 -13.57 0.75 3.46
C LEU A 29 -13.96 -0.71 3.72
N GLY A 30 -12.98 -1.57 4.04
CA GLY A 30 -13.25 -2.97 4.34
C GLY A 30 -12.01 -3.82 4.55
N LYS A 31 -12.21 -5.02 5.11
CA LYS A 31 -11.16 -6.01 5.35
C LYS A 31 -11.44 -7.27 4.56
N GLY A 32 -10.40 -7.85 3.97
CA GLY A 32 -10.49 -9.15 3.28
C GLY A 32 -9.28 -10.02 3.58
N ASN A 33 -9.28 -11.25 3.05
CA ASN A 33 -8.29 -12.28 3.41
C ASN A 33 -6.82 -11.91 3.13
N PHE A 34 -6.57 -10.94 2.24
CA PHE A 34 -5.23 -10.51 1.84
C PHE A 34 -4.80 -9.17 2.46
N GLY A 35 -5.68 -8.50 3.20
CA GLY A 35 -5.38 -7.19 3.78
C GLY A 35 -6.60 -6.30 3.88
N GLU A 36 -6.36 -5.03 4.13
CA GLU A 36 -7.38 -4.01 4.37
C GLU A 36 -7.44 -3.04 3.18
N VAL A 37 -8.63 -2.54 2.88
CA VAL A 37 -8.87 -1.55 1.83
C VAL A 37 -9.22 -0.23 2.49
N TYR A 38 -8.59 0.84 2.04
CA TYR A 38 -8.78 2.20 2.51
C TYR A 38 -9.20 3.12 1.38
N GLU A 39 -9.89 4.20 1.72
CA GLU A 39 -10.08 5.33 0.84
C GLU A 39 -8.71 5.98 0.56
N GLY A 40 -8.48 6.49 -0.64
CA GLY A 40 -7.28 7.26 -0.94
C GLY A 40 -7.49 8.35 -1.98
N TRP A 41 -6.62 9.34 -1.93
CA TRP A 41 -6.60 10.46 -2.87
C TRP A 41 -5.19 10.60 -3.43
N THR A 42 -5.05 10.48 -4.76
CA THR A 42 -3.74 10.63 -5.41
C THR A 42 -3.52 12.05 -5.89
N HIS A 43 -2.33 12.59 -5.63
CA HIS A 43 -1.90 13.91 -6.07
C HIS A 43 -0.75 13.76 -7.06
N LYS A 44 -0.99 14.00 -8.34
CA LYS A 44 0.11 14.03 -9.33
C LYS A 44 0.76 15.41 -9.29
N LYS A 45 2.10 15.46 -9.33
CA LYS A 45 2.77 16.67 -9.83
C LYS A 45 2.30 16.87 -11.27
N ASP A 46 2.08 18.12 -11.67
CA ASP A 46 1.70 18.54 -13.03
C ASP A 46 0.20 18.81 -13.27
N ASN A 47 -0.46 19.53 -12.36
CA ASN A 47 -1.81 20.12 -12.57
C ASN A 47 -2.93 19.13 -12.95
N CYS A 48 -2.72 17.83 -12.77
CA CYS A 48 -3.77 16.85 -12.94
C CYS A 48 -4.71 16.88 -11.71
N PRO A 49 -6.03 16.71 -11.91
CA PRO A 49 -6.97 16.66 -10.82
C PRO A 49 -6.66 15.50 -9.89
N SER A 50 -6.85 15.69 -8.58
CA SER A 50 -6.74 14.60 -7.62
C SER A 50 -7.75 13.52 -7.95
N GLU A 51 -7.30 12.26 -7.95
CA GLU A 51 -8.16 11.11 -8.23
C GLU A 51 -8.51 10.39 -6.92
N HIS A 52 -9.78 10.03 -6.78
CA HIS A 52 -10.28 9.25 -5.65
C HIS A 52 -10.15 7.76 -5.97
N VAL A 53 -9.45 7.01 -5.11
CA VAL A 53 -9.01 5.63 -5.35
C VAL A 53 -9.25 4.73 -4.14
N ALA A 54 -9.17 3.41 -4.37
CA ALA A 54 -9.12 2.42 -3.30
C ALA A 54 -7.68 1.93 -3.09
N VAL A 55 -7.18 2.01 -1.86
CA VAL A 55 -5.82 1.62 -1.48
C VAL A 55 -5.85 0.28 -0.76
N LYS A 56 -5.24 -0.75 -1.33
CA LYS A 56 -5.09 -2.06 -0.69
C LYS A 56 -3.79 -2.12 0.10
N ILE A 57 -3.89 -2.26 1.41
CA ILE A 57 -2.74 -2.44 2.30
C ILE A 57 -2.68 -3.91 2.73
N LEU A 58 -1.61 -4.60 2.35
CA LEU A 58 -1.34 -5.97 2.78
C LEU A 58 -1.10 -5.99 4.30
N PHE A 59 -1.60 -7.01 5.00
CA PHE A 59 -1.52 -7.07 6.46
C PHE A 59 -0.10 -6.83 7.00
N LYS A 60 0.02 -5.91 7.96
CA LYS A 60 1.23 -5.72 8.76
C LYS A 60 1.53 -7.05 9.44
N TYR A 61 2.72 -7.63 9.19
CA TYR A 61 3.19 -8.82 9.90
C TYR A 61 3.12 -8.54 11.40
N VAL A 62 2.11 -9.09 12.09
CA VAL A 62 2.07 -9.07 13.55
C VAL A 62 3.11 -10.10 13.94
N HIS A 63 4.20 -9.67 14.57
CA HIS A 63 5.08 -10.57 15.31
C HIS A 63 4.22 -11.24 16.39
N ALA A 64 3.63 -12.38 16.06
CA ALA A 64 3.03 -13.25 17.05
C ALA A 64 4.19 -13.75 17.93
N LYS A 65 4.39 -13.10 19.08
CA LYS A 65 5.18 -13.70 20.16
C LYS A 65 4.49 -15.02 20.48
N MET A 66 5.07 -16.13 20.03
CA MET A 66 4.76 -17.43 20.60
C MET A 66 5.29 -17.42 22.03
N GLU A 67 4.43 -17.14 23.00
CA GLU A 67 4.67 -17.58 24.37
C GLU A 67 4.42 -19.08 24.42
N ILE A 68 5.51 -19.83 24.38
CA ILE A 68 5.51 -21.25 24.75
C ILE A 68 5.31 -21.26 26.27
N LYS A 69 4.15 -21.76 26.72
CA LYS A 69 3.87 -22.09 28.12
C LYS A 69 4.71 -23.26 28.58
#